data_AF-A0A964ZQG0-F1
#
_entry.id   AF-A0A964ZQG0-F1
#
_cell.length_a   1.000
_cell.length_b   1.000
_cell.length_c   1.000
_cell.angle_alpha   90.00
_cell.angle_beta   90.00
_cell.angle_gamma   90.00
#
_symmetry.space_group_name_H-M   'P 1'
#
loop_
_entity.id
_entity.type
_entity.pdbx_description
1 polymer ?
#
loop_
_entity_poly.entity_id
_entity_poly.type
_entity_poly.pdbx_seq_one_letter_code
_entity_poly.pdbx_strand_id
1 'polypeptide(L)' 'MTTLAAAERFLAWLQIEQGRSAKTIEAYRRDLCDYEDWLAARGTSALKASSGDVEAFVQALRKHGKAARTVARQFAAVR' A
#
# COMPACT_ATOMS: atom_id res chain seq x y z
N MET A 1 7.05 -20.20 14.98
CA MET A 1 7.36 -18.91 14.33
C MET A 1 6.17 -18.52 13.48
N THR A 2 5.42 -17.51 13.89
CA THR A 2 4.25 -17.03 13.16
C THR A 2 4.73 -16.26 11.93
N THR A 3 4.43 -16.73 10.73
CA THR A 3 4.82 -16.06 9.49
C THR A 3 3.97 -14.80 9.33
N LEU A 4 4.58 -13.62 9.39
CA LEU A 4 3.88 -12.36 9.12
C LEU A 4 3.50 -12.28 7.63
N ALA A 5 2.31 -11.74 7.34
CA ALA A 5 1.89 -11.37 5.98
C ALA A 5 2.96 -10.48 5.30
N ALA A 6 3.05 -10.52 3.97
CA ALA A 6 4.09 -9.80 3.23
C ALA A 6 4.09 -8.29 3.53
N ALA A 7 2.91 -7.67 3.63
CA ALA A 7 2.74 -6.27 4.00
C ALA A 7 3.33 -5.96 5.39
N GLU A 8 3.01 -6.75 6.42
CA GLU A 8 3.54 -6.53 7.77
C GLU A 8 5.06 -6.73 7.84
N ARG A 9 5.63 -7.66 7.05
CA ARG A 9 7.10 -7.80 6.95
C ARG A 9 7.74 -6.55 6.34
N PHE A 10 7.14 -6.00 5.29
CA PHE A 10 7.61 -4.76 4.66
C PHE A 10 7.52 -3.58 5.63
N LEU A 11 6.43 -3.45 6.37
CA LEU A 11 6.25 -2.41 7.39
C LEU A 11 7.26 -2.53 8.53
N ALA A 12 7.51 -3.76 9.02
CA ALA A 12 8.53 -4.00 10.04
C ALA A 12 9.92 -3.59 9.54
N TRP A 13 10.27 -3.94 8.30
CA TRP A 13 11.51 -3.52 7.66
C TRP A 13 11.61 -1.98 7.55
N LEU A 14 10.54 -1.30 7.12
CA LEU A 14 10.51 0.16 7.07
C LEU A 14 10.72 0.80 8.45
N GLN A 15 10.19 0.19 9.50
CA GLN A 15 10.30 0.71 10.85
C GLN A 15 11.71 0.53 11.42
N ILE A 16 12.27 -0.68 11.29
CA ILE A 16 13.53 -1.08 11.92
C ILE A 16 14.71 -0.59 11.07
N GLU A 17 14.73 -0.93 9.78
CA GLU A 17 15.88 -0.70 8.90
C GLU A 17 15.89 0.70 8.30
N GLN A 18 14.72 1.28 8.05
CA GLN A 18 14.60 2.62 7.45
C GLN A 18 14.23 3.71 8.46
N GLY A 19 14.08 3.35 9.74
CA GLY A 19 13.77 4.30 10.82
C GLY A 19 12.48 5.10 10.62
N ARG A 20 11.50 4.56 9.86
CA ARG A 20 10.25 5.26 9.62
C ARG A 20 9.45 5.39 10.92
N SER A 21 8.86 6.57 11.12
CA SER A 21 8.07 6.84 12.33
C SER A 21 6.86 5.90 12.45
N ALA A 22 6.43 5.61 13.67
CA ALA A 22 5.23 4.80 13.92
C ALA A 22 3.99 5.35 13.20
N LYS A 23 3.85 6.68 13.10
CA LYS A 23 2.77 7.33 12.34
C LYS A 23 2.84 7.03 10.83
N THR A 24 4.05 6.98 10.27
CA THR A 24 4.25 6.59 8.87
C THR A 24 3.87 5.14 8.65
N ILE A 25 4.28 4.25 9.56
CA ILE A 25 3.96 2.81 9.50
C ILE A 25 2.46 2.58 9.59
N GLU A 26 1.77 3.25 10.51
CA GLU A 26 0.31 3.14 10.62
C GLU A 26 -0.40 3.65 9.37
N ALA A 27 0.05 4.77 8.80
CA ALA A 27 -0.50 5.29 7.56
C ALA A 27 -0.28 4.30 6.40
N TYR A 28 0.94 3.77 6.27
CA TYR A 28 1.28 2.81 5.21
C TYR A 28 0.51 1.50 5.37
N ARG A 29 0.26 1.03 6.59
CA ARG A 29 -0.59 -0.14 6.84
C ARG A 29 -1.99 0.05 6.25
N ARG A 30 -2.65 1.16 6.57
CA ARG A 30 -3.98 1.48 6.02
C ARG A 30 -3.95 1.61 4.51
N ASP A 31 -2.93 2.30 3.99
CA ASP A 31 -2.73 2.52 2.57
C ASP A 31 -2.51 1.18 1.81
N LEU A 32 -1.78 0.22 2.41
CA LEU A 32 -1.57 -1.13 1.86
C LEU A 32 -2.83 -2.00 1.93
N CYS A 33 -3.58 -1.97 3.03
CA CYS A 33 -4.87 -2.68 3.12
C CYS A 33 -5.85 -2.20 2.04
N ASP A 34 -5.99 -0.88 1.86
CA ASP A 34 -6.84 -0.30 0.81
C ASP A 34 -6.45 -0.80 -0.60
N TYR A 35 -5.14 -0.96 -0.85
CA TYR A 35 -4.63 -1.47 -2.11
C TYR A 35 -4.87 -2.97 -2.28
N GLU A 36 -4.62 -3.76 -1.24
CA GLU A 36 -4.87 -5.22 -1.25
C GLU A 36 -6.35 -5.53 -1.48
N ASP A 37 -7.27 -4.80 -0.83
CA ASP A 37 -8.71 -4.92 -1.02
C ASP A 37 -9.12 -4.53 -2.45
N TRP A 38 -8.55 -3.45 -2.99
CA TRP A 38 -8.81 -3.01 -4.36
C TRP A 38 -8.34 -4.02 -5.40
N LEU A 39 -7.19 -4.66 -5.19
CA LEU A 39 -6.68 -5.74 -6.04
C LEU A 39 -7.53 -7.01 -5.93
N ALA A 40 -7.96 -7.37 -4.72
CA ALA A 40 -8.81 -8.53 -4.48
C ALA A 40 -10.14 -8.42 -5.25
N ALA A 41 -10.75 -7.24 -5.25
CA ALA A 41 -11.95 -6.95 -6.05
C ALA A 41 -11.75 -7.11 -7.57
N ARG A 42 -10.49 -7.12 -8.04
CA ARG A 42 -10.09 -7.30 -9.45
C ARG A 42 -9.55 -8.70 -9.73
N GLY A 43 -9.59 -9.61 -8.75
CA GLY A 43 -9.13 -11.00 -8.89
C GLY A 43 -7.61 -11.17 -8.91
N THR A 44 -6.85 -10.20 -8.38
CA THR A 44 -5.38 -10.29 -8.25
C THR A 44 -4.94 -10.04 -6.80
N SER A 45 -3.63 -10.01 -6.55
CA SER A 45 -3.06 -9.74 -5.23
C SER A 45 -1.80 -8.89 -5.35
N ALA A 46 -1.36 -8.27 -4.25
CA ALA A 46 -0.17 -7.41 -4.24
C ALA A 46 1.10 -8.13 -4.75
N LEU A 47 1.20 -9.45 -4.54
CA LEU A 47 2.32 -10.27 -5.03
C LEU A 47 2.26 -10.61 -6.53
N LYS A 48 1.10 -10.40 -7.17
CA LYS A 48 0.88 -10.66 -8.61
C LYS A 48 0.60 -9.39 -9.40
N ALA A 49 0.47 -8.25 -8.72
CA ALA A 49 0.14 -6.98 -9.33
C ALA A 49 1.23 -6.52 -10.29
N SER A 50 0.82 -5.98 -11.42
CA SER A 50 1.70 -5.34 -12.39
C SER A 50 1.83 -3.84 -12.12
N SER A 51 2.79 -3.17 -12.77
CA SER A 51 2.85 -1.70 -12.75
C SER A 51 1.57 -1.05 -13.27
N GLY A 52 0.88 -1.71 -14.23
CA GLY A 52 -0.41 -1.25 -14.74
C GLY A 52 -1.53 -1.27 -13.69
N ASP A 53 -1.48 -2.20 -12.73
CA ASP A 53 -2.44 -2.24 -11.61
C ASP A 53 -2.20 -1.10 -10.63
N VAL A 54 -0.93 -0.76 -10.36
CA VAL A 54 -0.57 0.40 -9.53
C VAL A 54 -1.05 1.70 -10.17
N GLU A 55 -0.83 1.88 -11.47
CA GLU A 55 -1.31 3.05 -12.22
C GLU A 55 -2.83 3.14 -12.18
N ALA A 56 -3.53 2.03 -12.43
CA ALA A 56 -4.99 1.97 -12.37
C ALA A 56 -5.53 2.29 -10.97
N PHE A 57 -4.86 1.83 -9.90
CA PHE A 57 -5.21 2.18 -8.53
C PHE A 57 -5.07 3.68 -8.27
N VAL A 58 -3.95 4.29 -8.66
CA VAL A 58 -3.74 5.75 -8.51
C VAL A 58 -4.81 6.55 -9.26
N GLN A 59 -5.20 6.10 -10.46
CA GLN A 59 -6.28 6.74 -11.20
C GLN A 59 -7.65 6.57 -10.51
N ALA A 60 -7.93 5.40 -9.93
CA ALA A 60 -9.13 5.17 -9.15
C ALA A 60 -9.20 6.13 -7.95
N LEU A 61 -8.12 6.25 -7.16
CA LEU A 61 -8.06 7.16 -6.01
C LEU A 61 -8.37 8.62 -6.40
N ARG A 62 -7.81 9.06 -7.54
CA ARG A 62 -8.08 10.41 -8.09
C ARG A 62 -9.53 10.58 -8.51
N LYS A 63 -10.11 9.58 -9.20
CA LYS A 63 -11.53 9.59 -9.59
C LYS A 63 -12.47 9.63 -8.39
N HIS A 64 -12.09 9.02 -7.28
CA HIS A 64 -12.81 9.07 -6.00
C HIS A 64 -12.57 10.36 -5.19
N GLY A 65 -11.88 11.36 -5.75
CA GLY A 65 -11.69 12.67 -5.11
C GLY A 65 -10.75 12.66 -3.91
N LYS A 66 -9.87 11.65 -3.76
CA LYS A 66 -8.88 11.64 -2.68
C LYS A 66 -7.92 12.81 -2.85
N ALA A 67 -7.60 13.48 -1.73
CA ALA A 67 -6.65 14.58 -1.71
C ALA A 67 -5.28 14.16 -2.29
N ALA A 68 -4.62 15.06 -3.02
CA ALA A 68 -3.34 14.78 -3.68
C ALA A 68 -2.27 14.21 -2.73
N ARG A 69 -2.21 14.72 -1.49
CA ARG A 69 -1.29 14.21 -0.45
C ARG A 69 -1.58 12.76 -0.07
N THR A 70 -2.85 12.37 -0.02
CA THR A 70 -3.25 10.98 0.26
C THR A 70 -2.85 10.08 -0.90
N VAL A 71 -3.13 10.49 -2.14
CA VAL A 71 -2.74 9.73 -3.34
C VAL A 71 -1.22 9.53 -3.40
N ALA A 72 -0.45 10.59 -3.14
CA ALA A 72 1.02 10.50 -3.14
C ALA A 72 1.54 9.54 -2.07
N ARG A 73 0.93 9.51 -0.88
CA ARG A 73 1.31 8.61 0.20
C ARG A 73 0.94 7.15 -0.11
N GLN A 74 -0.26 6.90 -0.60
CA GLN A 74 -0.69 5.56 -1.05
C GLN A 74 0.22 5.05 -2.16
N PHE A 75 0.54 5.88 -3.15
CA PHE A 75 1.49 5.51 -4.20
C PHE A 75 2.88 5.18 -3.64
N ALA A 76 3.38 5.95 -2.67
CA ALA A 76 4.66 5.70 -2.04
C ALA A 76 4.68 4.42 -1.18
N ALA A 77 3.52 3.96 -0.70
CA ALA A 77 3.41 2.74 0.09
C ALA A 77 3.40 1.47 -0.78
N VAL A 78 2.89 1.54 -2.02
CA VAL A 78 2.68 0.37 -2.90
C VAL A 78 3.76 0.17 -3.97
N ARG A 79 4.69 1.12 -4.13
CA ARG A 79 5.73 1.10 -5.17
C ARG A 79 7.05 0.49 -4.74
#